data_AF-A0A362X3V3-F1
#
_entry.id   AF-A0A362X3V3-F1
#
_cell.length_a   1.000
_cell.length_b   1.000
_cell.length_c   1.000
_cell.angle_alpha   90.00
_cell.angle_beta   90.00
_cell.angle_gamma   90.00
#
_symmetry.space_group_name_H-M   'P 1'
#
loop_
_entity.id
_entity.type
_entity.pdbx_description
1 polymer ?
#
loop_
_entity_poly.entity_id
_entity_poly.type
_entity_poly.pdbx_seq_one_letter_code
_entity_poly.pdbx_strand_id
1 'polypeptide(L)'
;MATIKYLKSETAKVYTKSNENRVLLEALWGDRVEIVSNTQANGRYKVNVRWAKNVYIKAEDLGDEPLLELYFIDVGQGDGVLIVTPERKHILIDGGYKRSKQPHGKSAADFVDWKFFKEYKKENIELDAMICSHCDADHYGGLWDLLSRDQEARNELDTKATKVDTFYHAGVSWYKTDKKRRFLGDETGGYLHDLLTGKTSIKNGLKKTADLRIQGEWADFLKTVVDSGADIKRLANNPNKDFKYLKGFEEDKPTSIKILGPIETTINGKPKLKDLGSYSTNTNGNSVLLRLDYGRSRILLTGDLNKKSMQHIIASMQGDLIELAADVAKSCHHGSDDCSYEFLQYVNAAATVISSGDDETHAHPRPNIVAASAATGFKKIENDEMVTPLIYSTEISRSLRMGDPYEVKQDDYKTPNGALDVVLTDEAKTKIRYTHTTSGALNPKDKIKSMSRLKVVDGIVYGLVNVRTDGNKILCATLNEGKSKWEVKSFTSRF
;
A
#
# COMPACT_ATOMS: atom_id res chain seq x y z
N MET A 1 -32.93 0.80 -3.04
CA MET A 1 -31.46 0.65 -3.01
C MET A 1 -30.92 1.03 -4.37
N ALA A 2 -29.74 1.65 -4.45
CA ALA A 2 -29.12 1.94 -5.74
C ALA A 2 -28.78 0.63 -6.46
N THR A 3 -29.04 0.53 -7.77
CA THR A 3 -28.66 -0.64 -8.56
C THR A 3 -27.17 -0.55 -8.86
N ILE A 4 -26.41 -1.54 -8.43
CA ILE A 4 -24.95 -1.59 -8.62
C ILE A 4 -24.62 -2.60 -9.71
N LYS A 5 -23.73 -2.19 -10.61
CA LYS A 5 -23.11 -3.01 -11.65
C LYS A 5 -21.59 -2.85 -11.52
N TYR A 6 -20.86 -3.67 -12.25
CA TYR A 6 -19.40 -3.59 -12.34
C TYR A 6 -18.97 -3.51 -13.80
N LEU A 7 -17.83 -2.86 -14.05
CA LEU A 7 -17.26 -2.87 -15.39
C LEU A 7 -16.77 -4.27 -15.74
N LYS A 8 -17.24 -4.85 -16.85
CA LYS A 8 -16.77 -6.18 -17.30
C LYS A 8 -15.69 -6.12 -18.38
N SER A 9 -15.62 -5.01 -19.12
CA SER A 9 -14.55 -4.75 -20.09
C SER A 9 -13.25 -4.41 -19.37
N GLU A 10 -12.08 -4.66 -19.99
CA GLU A 10 -10.78 -4.30 -19.40
C GLU A 10 -10.69 -2.81 -19.05
N THR A 11 -11.16 -1.98 -19.98
CA THR A 11 -11.37 -0.55 -19.79
C THR A 11 -12.65 -0.11 -20.51
N ALA A 12 -13.21 1.02 -20.09
CA ALA A 12 -14.31 1.64 -20.83
C ALA A 12 -14.30 3.16 -20.71
N LYS A 13 -14.66 3.82 -21.81
CA LYS A 13 -14.83 5.27 -21.84
C LYS A 13 -16.09 5.67 -21.09
N VAL A 14 -15.95 6.67 -20.24
CA VAL A 14 -17.07 7.32 -19.53
C VAL A 14 -17.30 8.69 -20.13
N TYR A 15 -18.54 9.00 -20.47
CA TYR A 15 -18.92 10.17 -21.26
C TYR A 15 -19.68 11.18 -20.41
N THR A 16 -19.54 12.47 -20.73
CA THR A 16 -20.27 13.55 -20.05
C THR A 16 -21.76 13.59 -20.43
N LYS A 17 -22.12 13.12 -21.64
CA LYS A 17 -23.50 13.09 -22.16
C LYS A 17 -23.83 11.76 -22.84
N SER A 18 -25.12 11.50 -23.04
CA SER A 18 -25.63 10.28 -23.67
C SER A 18 -25.44 10.23 -25.20
N ASN A 19 -25.34 11.38 -25.87
CA ASN A 19 -25.30 11.50 -27.33
C ASN A 19 -23.98 12.06 -27.90
N GLU A 20 -23.04 12.45 -27.04
CA GLU A 20 -21.74 13.01 -27.45
C GLU A 20 -20.61 12.01 -27.20
N ASN A 21 -19.51 12.18 -27.93
CA ASN A 21 -18.31 11.35 -27.81
C ASN A 21 -17.21 11.98 -26.93
N ARG A 22 -17.53 13.05 -26.19
CA ARG A 22 -16.61 13.63 -25.22
C ARG A 22 -16.42 12.67 -24.04
N VAL A 23 -15.22 12.10 -23.96
CA VAL A 23 -14.79 11.24 -22.85
C VAL A 23 -14.37 12.12 -21.67
N LEU A 24 -14.92 11.83 -20.49
CA LEU A 24 -14.53 12.46 -19.23
C LEU A 24 -13.36 11.73 -18.59
N LEU A 25 -13.45 10.40 -18.52
CA LEU A 25 -12.44 9.52 -17.92
C LEU A 25 -12.55 8.12 -18.52
N GLU A 26 -11.58 7.26 -18.19
CA GLU A 26 -11.61 5.84 -18.49
C GLU A 26 -11.78 5.03 -17.18
N ALA A 27 -12.79 4.17 -17.17
CA ALA A 27 -13.04 3.20 -16.09
C ALA A 27 -12.20 1.93 -16.32
N LEU A 28 -11.87 1.23 -15.24
CA LEU A 28 -11.05 0.01 -15.22
C LEU A 28 -11.89 -1.21 -14.84
N TRP A 29 -11.54 -2.39 -15.36
CA TRP A 29 -12.25 -3.66 -15.12
C TRP A 29 -12.59 -3.92 -13.66
N GLY A 30 -13.86 -4.15 -13.32
CA GLY A 30 -14.32 -4.31 -11.95
C GLY A 30 -14.64 -3.00 -11.22
N ASP A 31 -14.45 -1.84 -11.84
CA ASP A 31 -14.89 -0.57 -11.26
C ASP A 31 -16.38 -0.65 -10.92
N ARG A 32 -16.72 -0.23 -9.69
CA ARG A 32 -18.09 -0.21 -9.20
C ARG A 32 -18.87 0.92 -9.87
N VAL A 33 -20.00 0.60 -10.46
CA VAL A 33 -20.87 1.52 -11.19
C VAL A 33 -22.26 1.56 -10.56
N GLU A 34 -22.66 2.72 -10.07
CA GLU A 34 -24.01 2.95 -9.55
C GLU A 34 -24.93 3.45 -10.66
N ILE A 35 -25.98 2.69 -10.99
CA ILE A 35 -26.97 3.09 -11.98
C ILE A 35 -27.88 4.18 -11.39
N VAL A 36 -27.87 5.36 -12.02
CA VAL A 36 -28.73 6.49 -11.67
C VAL A 36 -30.07 6.41 -12.41
N SER A 37 -30.06 5.90 -13.64
CA SER A 37 -31.27 5.68 -14.45
C SER A 37 -31.22 4.31 -15.11
N ASN A 38 -32.25 3.49 -14.90
CA ASN A 38 -32.41 2.18 -15.52
C ASN A 38 -32.87 2.26 -16.99
N THR A 39 -33.17 3.45 -17.49
CA THR A 39 -33.47 3.68 -18.91
C THR A 39 -32.18 4.02 -19.65
N GLN A 40 -31.92 3.30 -20.74
CA GLN A 40 -30.79 3.59 -21.63
C GLN A 40 -31.11 4.77 -22.54
N ALA A 41 -30.13 5.64 -22.73
CA ALA A 41 -30.16 6.68 -23.76
C ALA A 41 -29.00 6.42 -24.72
N ASN A 42 -29.32 6.13 -25.99
CA ASN A 42 -28.34 5.77 -27.03
C ASN A 42 -27.41 4.60 -26.62
N GLY A 43 -27.98 3.54 -26.04
CA GLY A 43 -27.23 2.37 -25.58
C GLY A 43 -26.35 2.61 -24.34
N ARG A 44 -26.49 3.76 -23.66
CA ARG A 44 -25.75 4.11 -22.44
C ARG A 44 -26.66 4.24 -21.24
N TYR A 45 -26.20 3.80 -20.08
CA TYR A 45 -26.82 4.10 -18.80
C TYR A 45 -26.29 5.42 -18.24
N LYS A 46 -27.14 6.15 -17.52
CA LYS A 46 -26.70 7.25 -16.66
C LYS A 46 -26.24 6.68 -15.32
N VAL A 47 -25.03 6.99 -14.90
CA VAL A 47 -24.35 6.32 -13.79
C VAL A 47 -23.53 7.29 -12.93
N ASN A 48 -23.15 6.83 -11.73
CA ASN A 48 -22.02 7.35 -10.98
C ASN A 48 -20.92 6.28 -10.96
N VAL A 49 -19.67 6.69 -11.17
CA VAL A 49 -18.52 5.78 -11.21
C VAL A 49 -17.27 6.54 -10.76
N ARG A 50 -16.47 5.93 -9.88
CA ARG A 50 -15.34 6.59 -9.20
C ARG A 50 -15.80 7.92 -8.57
N TRP A 51 -15.13 9.03 -8.89
CA TRP A 51 -15.52 10.38 -8.44
C TRP A 51 -16.59 11.04 -9.33
N ALA A 52 -16.86 10.52 -10.52
CA ALA A 52 -17.73 11.14 -11.51
C ALA A 52 -19.21 10.85 -11.23
N LYS A 53 -20.05 11.89 -11.32
CA LYS A 53 -21.49 11.83 -11.04
C LYS A 53 -22.31 12.16 -12.28
N ASN A 54 -23.45 11.50 -12.44
CA ASN A 54 -24.42 11.76 -13.52
C ASN A 54 -23.81 11.66 -14.94
N VAL A 55 -22.84 10.77 -15.11
CA VAL A 55 -22.14 10.50 -16.37
C VAL A 55 -22.75 9.32 -17.12
N TYR A 56 -22.23 8.99 -18.29
CA TYR A 56 -22.77 7.92 -19.14
C TYR A 56 -21.72 6.87 -19.47
N ILE A 57 -22.11 5.60 -19.40
CA ILE A 57 -21.30 4.46 -19.81
C ILE A 57 -22.15 3.53 -20.68
N LYS A 58 -21.53 2.85 -21.64
CA LYS A 58 -22.27 1.92 -22.50
C LYS A 58 -22.78 0.74 -21.68
N ALA A 59 -24.01 0.32 -21.96
CA ALA A 59 -24.61 -0.83 -21.29
C ALA A 59 -23.84 -2.13 -21.56
N GLU A 60 -23.26 -2.28 -22.76
CA GLU A 60 -22.47 -3.45 -23.15
C GLU A 60 -21.19 -3.64 -22.32
N ASP A 61 -20.66 -2.58 -21.70
CA ASP A 61 -19.45 -2.63 -20.88
C ASP A 61 -19.72 -3.02 -19.41
N LEU A 62 -21.00 -3.11 -19.02
CA LEU A 62 -21.40 -3.45 -17.66
C LEU A 62 -21.75 -4.93 -17.51
N GLY A 63 -21.46 -5.46 -16.32
CA GLY A 63 -21.84 -6.78 -15.83
C GLY A 63 -22.23 -6.73 -14.36
N ASP A 64 -22.45 -7.92 -13.78
CA ASP A 64 -22.94 -8.09 -12.41
C ASP A 64 -21.86 -8.58 -11.43
N GLU A 65 -20.78 -9.14 -11.94
CA GLU A 65 -19.75 -9.79 -11.13
C GLU A 65 -18.71 -8.79 -10.59
N PRO A 66 -18.52 -8.70 -9.27
CA PRO A 66 -17.39 -8.02 -8.67
C PRO A 66 -16.10 -8.84 -8.84
N LEU A 67 -14.97 -8.18 -8.61
CA LEU A 67 -13.65 -8.82 -8.69
C LEU A 67 -12.98 -8.82 -7.32
N LEU A 68 -11.93 -9.63 -7.19
CA LEU A 68 -10.89 -9.36 -6.21
C LEU A 68 -10.03 -8.20 -6.75
N GLU A 69 -9.87 -7.17 -5.92
CA GLU A 69 -9.13 -5.96 -6.26
C GLU A 69 -8.00 -5.74 -5.25
N LEU A 70 -6.77 -5.53 -5.72
CA LEU A 70 -5.64 -5.11 -4.91
C LEU A 70 -5.10 -3.79 -5.44
N TYR A 71 -4.91 -2.85 -4.54
CA TYR A 71 -4.41 -1.51 -4.79
C TYR A 71 -3.07 -1.37 -4.09
N PHE A 72 -1.98 -1.41 -4.85
CA PHE A 72 -0.64 -1.10 -4.33
C PHE A 72 -0.43 0.40 -4.44
N ILE A 73 -0.43 1.06 -3.28
CA ILE A 73 -0.48 2.50 -3.14
C ILE A 73 0.96 3.01 -2.99
N ASP A 74 1.33 4.01 -3.78
CA ASP A 74 2.55 4.78 -3.54
C ASP A 74 2.41 5.56 -2.24
N VAL A 75 3.23 5.20 -1.27
CA VAL A 75 3.26 5.83 0.05
C VAL A 75 4.65 6.38 0.36
N GLY A 76 5.41 6.71 -0.70
CA GLY A 76 6.83 7.01 -0.58
C GLY A 76 7.59 5.76 -0.19
N GLN A 77 8.53 5.90 0.75
CA GLN A 77 9.22 4.75 1.32
C GLN A 77 8.24 3.97 2.21
N GLY A 78 8.08 2.67 1.93
CA GLY A 78 7.18 1.80 2.67
C GLY A 78 6.26 0.95 1.80
N ASP A 79 5.33 0.29 2.47
CA ASP A 79 4.28 -0.51 1.85
C ASP A 79 2.89 0.06 2.15
N GLY A 80 1.97 -0.12 1.21
CA GLY A 80 0.55 0.14 1.41
C GLY A 80 -0.28 -0.62 0.39
N VAL A 81 -1.10 -1.57 0.86
CA VAL A 81 -1.95 -2.40 0.01
C VAL A 81 -3.37 -2.42 0.55
N LEU A 82 -4.32 -1.91 -0.23
CA LEU A 82 -5.74 -2.12 0.03
C LEU A 82 -6.24 -3.29 -0.82
N ILE A 83 -6.82 -4.30 -0.17
CA ILE A 83 -7.47 -5.44 -0.80
C ILE A 83 -8.98 -5.28 -0.61
N VAL A 84 -9.73 -5.46 -1.69
CA VAL A 84 -11.19 -5.48 -1.68
C VAL A 84 -11.65 -6.79 -2.30
N THR A 85 -12.37 -7.59 -1.52
CA THR A 85 -12.86 -8.90 -2.01
C THR A 85 -14.13 -8.74 -2.84
N PRO A 86 -14.52 -9.77 -3.62
CA PRO A 86 -15.81 -9.77 -4.32
C PRO A 86 -17.00 -9.53 -3.38
N GLU A 87 -16.94 -10.03 -2.15
CA GLU A 87 -17.93 -9.83 -1.09
C GLU A 87 -17.84 -8.45 -0.41
N ARG A 88 -16.95 -7.58 -0.90
CA ARG A 88 -16.72 -6.21 -0.42
C ARG A 88 -16.19 -6.15 1.01
N LYS A 89 -15.40 -7.15 1.42
CA LYS A 89 -14.54 -7.03 2.60
C LYS A 89 -13.32 -6.19 2.26
N HIS A 90 -12.86 -5.38 3.21
CA HIS A 90 -11.73 -4.46 3.03
C HIS A 90 -10.60 -4.84 3.98
N ILE A 91 -9.43 -5.12 3.42
CA ILE A 91 -8.22 -5.45 4.17
C ILE A 91 -7.16 -4.42 3.81
N LEU A 92 -6.64 -3.70 4.79
CA LEU A 92 -5.53 -2.77 4.60
C LEU A 92 -4.27 -3.37 5.21
N ILE A 93 -3.21 -3.49 4.41
CA ILE A 93 -1.90 -4.00 4.83
C ILE A 93 -0.89 -2.88 4.67
N ASP A 94 -0.29 -2.49 5.79
CA ASP A 94 0.65 -1.38 5.90
C ASP A 94 0.08 -0.05 5.35
N GLY A 95 0.82 1.05 5.49
CA GLY A 95 0.36 2.34 5.02
C GLY A 95 1.39 3.43 4.83
N GLY A 96 2.68 3.11 4.74
CA GLY A 96 3.74 4.13 4.64
C GLY A 96 4.01 4.86 5.95
N TYR A 97 4.87 5.88 5.87
CA TYR A 97 5.04 6.86 6.93
C TYR A 97 3.76 7.68 7.18
N LYS A 98 3.68 8.26 8.39
CA LYS A 98 2.66 9.25 8.73
C LYS A 98 2.72 10.41 7.74
N ARG A 99 1.57 10.98 7.41
CA ARG A 99 1.43 12.12 6.51
C ARG A 99 2.41 13.26 6.83
N SER A 100 2.52 13.62 8.11
CA SER A 100 3.39 14.69 8.61
C SER A 100 4.90 14.44 8.44
N LYS A 101 5.29 13.22 8.07
CA LYS A 101 6.68 12.82 7.79
C LYS A 101 6.95 12.52 6.33
N GLN A 102 5.91 12.57 5.49
CA GLN A 102 6.01 12.32 4.06
C GLN A 102 6.34 13.65 3.37
N PRO A 103 7.36 13.72 2.50
CA PRO A 103 7.67 14.94 1.73
C PRO A 103 6.47 15.45 0.93
N HIS A 104 5.60 14.54 0.50
CA HIS A 104 4.41 14.82 -0.27
C HIS A 104 3.12 14.92 0.55
N GLY A 105 3.19 14.75 1.87
CA GLY A 105 2.02 14.91 2.75
C GLY A 105 0.88 13.95 2.41
N LYS A 106 1.20 12.72 2.03
CA LYS A 106 0.26 11.76 1.43
C LYS A 106 0.65 10.34 1.86
N SER A 107 -0.30 9.51 2.32
CA SER A 107 -0.06 8.11 2.74
C SER A 107 -1.22 7.19 2.30
N ALA A 108 -1.20 5.90 2.68
CA ALA A 108 -2.32 5.00 2.36
C ALA A 108 -3.66 5.50 2.93
N ALA A 109 -3.62 6.28 4.03
CA ALA A 109 -4.81 6.85 4.64
C ALA A 109 -5.64 7.68 3.66
N ASP A 110 -4.99 8.52 2.86
CA ASP A 110 -5.63 9.39 1.88
C ASP A 110 -6.32 8.61 0.75
N PHE A 111 -5.69 7.53 0.26
CA PHE A 111 -6.30 6.71 -0.79
C PHE A 111 -7.53 5.96 -0.25
N VAL A 112 -7.43 5.38 0.95
CA VAL A 112 -8.54 4.68 1.60
C VAL A 112 -9.68 5.65 1.90
N ASP A 113 -9.39 6.84 2.42
CA ASP A 113 -10.38 7.89 2.65
C ASP A 113 -11.08 8.32 1.35
N TRP A 114 -10.31 8.58 0.30
CA TRP A 114 -10.86 8.87 -1.03
C TRP A 114 -11.76 7.74 -1.53
N LYS A 115 -11.33 6.48 -1.39
CA LYS A 115 -12.08 5.30 -1.85
C LYS A 115 -13.43 5.21 -1.13
N PHE A 116 -13.47 5.39 0.18
CA PHE A 116 -14.72 5.33 0.94
C PHE A 116 -15.59 6.57 0.73
N PHE A 117 -15.02 7.76 0.82
CA PHE A 117 -15.78 9.01 0.77
C PHE A 117 -16.22 9.38 -0.64
N LYS A 118 -15.29 9.42 -1.60
CA LYS A 118 -15.61 9.87 -2.97
C LYS A 118 -16.27 8.77 -3.78
N GLU A 119 -15.73 7.55 -3.76
CA GLU A 119 -16.20 6.46 -4.61
C GLU A 119 -17.38 5.70 -3.99
N TYR A 120 -17.27 5.28 -2.73
CA TYR A 120 -18.37 4.54 -2.08
C TYR A 120 -19.44 5.43 -1.47
N LYS A 121 -19.18 6.75 -1.35
CA LYS A 121 -20.08 7.72 -0.70
C LYS A 121 -20.42 7.31 0.74
N LYS A 122 -19.46 6.72 1.43
CA LYS A 122 -19.57 6.36 2.84
C LYS A 122 -18.91 7.45 3.68
N GLU A 123 -19.59 7.83 4.75
CA GLU A 123 -19.03 8.78 5.72
C GLU A 123 -18.00 8.13 6.66
N ASN A 124 -17.97 6.79 6.76
CA ASN A 124 -17.05 6.07 7.63
C ASN A 124 -16.28 5.02 6.84
N ILE A 125 -15.03 4.81 7.23
CA ILE A 125 -14.18 3.72 6.75
C ILE A 125 -14.47 2.50 7.61
N GLU A 126 -14.67 1.36 6.97
CA GLU A 126 -14.92 0.06 7.61
C GLU A 126 -13.93 -0.95 7.05
N LEU A 127 -13.01 -1.44 7.90
CA LEU A 127 -12.00 -2.41 7.55
C LEU A 127 -12.24 -3.71 8.33
N ASP A 128 -12.42 -4.82 7.61
CA ASP A 128 -12.52 -6.16 8.18
C ASP A 128 -11.19 -6.58 8.82
N ALA A 129 -10.07 -6.17 8.21
CA ALA A 129 -8.74 -6.38 8.76
C ALA A 129 -7.82 -5.19 8.47
N MET A 130 -7.03 -4.83 9.48
CA MET A 130 -5.88 -3.94 9.33
C MET A 130 -4.63 -4.72 9.77
N ILE A 131 -3.64 -4.84 8.89
CA ILE A 131 -2.46 -5.67 9.12
C ILE A 131 -1.23 -4.77 9.07
N CYS A 132 -0.41 -4.85 10.11
CA CYS A 132 0.90 -4.23 10.16
C CYS A 132 1.95 -5.34 10.06
N SER A 133 2.70 -5.37 8.96
CA SER A 133 3.63 -6.45 8.64
C SER A 133 4.77 -6.53 9.65
N HIS A 134 5.30 -5.39 10.11
CA HIS A 134 6.29 -5.27 11.17
C HIS A 134 6.34 -3.85 11.75
N CYS A 135 7.19 -3.61 12.75
CA CYS A 135 7.14 -2.41 13.59
C CYS A 135 7.98 -1.20 13.12
N ASP A 136 8.40 -1.13 11.86
CA ASP A 136 9.02 0.09 11.29
C ASP A 136 7.98 1.11 10.80
N ALA A 137 8.35 2.38 10.87
CA ALA A 137 7.42 3.51 10.76
C ALA A 137 6.90 3.77 9.34
N ASP A 138 7.62 3.32 8.32
CA ASP A 138 7.20 3.21 6.92
C ASP A 138 6.13 2.15 6.67
N HIS A 139 5.73 1.36 7.67
CA HIS A 139 4.65 0.38 7.52
C HIS A 139 3.39 0.77 8.28
N TYR A 140 3.49 1.38 9.46
CA TYR A 140 2.31 1.66 10.28
C TYR A 140 1.85 3.13 10.28
N GLY A 141 2.61 4.04 9.69
CA GLY A 141 2.33 5.47 9.76
C GLY A 141 0.97 5.87 9.16
N GLY A 142 0.65 5.43 7.94
CA GLY A 142 -0.68 5.68 7.35
C GLY A 142 -1.81 4.92 8.05
N LEU A 143 -1.53 3.75 8.64
CA LEU A 143 -2.49 3.05 9.50
C LEU A 143 -2.81 3.88 10.74
N TRP A 144 -1.79 4.52 11.31
CA TRP A 144 -1.94 5.42 12.44
C TRP A 144 -2.79 6.64 12.08
N ASP A 145 -2.54 7.29 10.94
CA ASP A 145 -3.31 8.44 10.50
C ASP A 145 -4.83 8.14 10.40
N LEU A 146 -5.20 6.93 9.95
CA LEU A 146 -6.60 6.48 9.88
C LEU A 146 -7.25 6.28 11.25
N LEU A 147 -6.50 5.78 12.24
CA LEU A 147 -7.00 5.49 13.58
C LEU A 147 -6.88 6.67 14.55
N SER A 148 -5.99 7.62 14.23
CA SER A 148 -5.67 8.75 15.09
C SER A 148 -6.90 9.62 15.32
N ARG A 149 -7.05 10.10 16.55
CA ARG A 149 -8.03 11.12 16.93
C ARG A 149 -7.40 12.50 17.02
N ASP A 150 -6.12 12.60 16.65
CA ASP A 150 -5.43 13.88 16.56
C ASP A 150 -6.09 14.76 15.50
N GLN A 151 -6.36 16.02 15.86
CA GLN A 151 -7.12 16.93 15.00
C GLN A 151 -6.40 17.21 13.68
N GLU A 152 -5.08 17.26 13.66
CA GLU A 152 -4.28 17.52 12.45
C GLU A 152 -4.41 16.35 11.47
N ALA A 153 -4.20 15.12 11.95
CA ALA A 153 -4.39 13.92 11.14
C ALA A 153 -5.83 13.79 10.60
N ARG A 154 -6.81 14.20 11.42
CA ARG A 154 -8.25 14.09 11.12
C ARG A 154 -8.79 15.17 10.19
N ASN A 155 -8.20 16.37 10.16
CA ASN A 155 -8.63 17.48 9.30
C ASN A 155 -8.40 17.20 7.80
N GLU A 156 -7.45 16.34 7.49
CA GLU A 156 -7.08 15.95 6.12
C GLU A 156 -7.97 14.83 5.54
N LEU A 157 -8.81 14.20 6.36
CA LEU A 157 -9.64 13.06 5.97
C LEU A 157 -11.10 13.49 5.84
N ASP A 158 -11.72 13.20 4.69
CA ASP A 158 -13.12 13.54 4.41
C ASP A 158 -14.11 12.65 5.20
N THR A 159 -13.74 11.39 5.45
CA THR A 159 -14.53 10.46 6.27
C THR A 159 -14.51 10.87 7.74
N LYS A 160 -15.57 10.59 8.50
CA LYS A 160 -15.72 11.00 9.91
C LYS A 160 -14.98 10.09 10.88
N ALA A 161 -14.89 8.80 10.57
CA ALA A 161 -14.26 7.81 11.43
C ALA A 161 -13.78 6.57 10.67
N THR A 162 -12.83 5.86 11.27
CA THR A 162 -12.36 4.54 10.83
C THR A 162 -12.73 3.49 11.87
N LYS A 163 -13.46 2.45 11.45
CA LYS A 163 -13.71 1.25 12.24
C LYS A 163 -12.85 0.11 11.70
N VAL A 164 -12.12 -0.55 12.59
CA VAL A 164 -11.35 -1.76 12.29
C VAL A 164 -11.91 -2.90 13.13
N ASP A 165 -12.29 -4.00 12.47
CA ASP A 165 -12.81 -5.17 13.17
C ASP A 165 -11.67 -5.95 13.85
N THR A 166 -10.60 -6.29 13.11
CA THR A 166 -9.40 -6.92 13.68
C THR A 166 -8.11 -6.26 13.20
N PHE A 167 -7.23 -5.90 14.13
CA PHE A 167 -5.86 -5.50 13.88
C PHE A 167 -4.91 -6.69 14.05
N TYR A 168 -4.02 -6.87 13.07
CA TYR A 168 -3.05 -7.95 13.02
C TYR A 168 -1.62 -7.42 13.01
N HIS A 169 -0.71 -8.13 13.68
CA HIS A 169 0.72 -7.79 13.72
C HIS A 169 1.63 -9.03 13.78
N ALA A 170 2.91 -8.89 13.42
CA ALA A 170 3.89 -9.98 13.48
C ALA A 170 4.33 -10.39 14.89
N GLY A 171 4.27 -9.47 15.87
CA GLY A 171 4.58 -9.78 17.28
C GLY A 171 5.90 -9.25 17.78
N VAL A 172 6.87 -9.05 16.89
CA VAL A 172 8.12 -8.36 17.20
C VAL A 172 7.82 -6.91 17.54
N SER A 173 8.51 -6.39 18.55
CA SER A 173 8.28 -5.04 19.07
C SER A 173 9.57 -4.42 19.57
N TRP A 174 9.60 -3.09 19.61
CA TRP A 174 10.71 -2.35 20.20
C TRP A 174 10.49 -2.11 21.67
N TYR A 175 11.39 -2.67 22.47
CA TYR A 175 11.39 -2.53 23.92
C TYR A 175 12.48 -1.58 24.40
N LYS A 176 12.26 -1.06 25.61
CA LYS A 176 13.27 -0.39 26.43
C LYS A 176 13.16 -0.85 27.87
N THR A 177 14.29 -0.82 28.56
CA THR A 177 14.44 -0.95 30.00
C THR A 177 15.16 0.29 30.53
N ASP A 178 15.43 0.35 31.84
CA ASP A 178 16.26 1.41 32.41
C ASP A 178 17.71 1.36 31.90
N LYS A 179 18.16 0.20 31.41
CA LYS A 179 19.54 -0.03 30.93
C LYS A 179 19.67 0.00 29.42
N LYS A 180 18.63 -0.39 28.66
CA LYS A 180 18.68 -0.53 27.20
C LYS A 180 17.55 0.26 26.55
N ARG A 181 17.90 1.13 25.59
CA ARG A 181 16.94 2.08 25.02
C ARG A 181 16.14 1.57 23.82
N ARG A 182 16.65 0.62 23.01
CA ARG A 182 15.94 0.03 21.86
C ARG A 182 16.48 -1.36 21.56
N PHE A 183 15.61 -2.38 21.60
CA PHE A 183 15.92 -3.78 21.30
C PHE A 183 14.66 -4.64 21.14
N LEU A 184 14.82 -5.92 20.80
CA LEU A 184 13.71 -6.83 20.47
C LEU A 184 13.33 -7.82 21.59
N GLY A 185 13.85 -7.63 22.80
CA GLY A 185 13.67 -8.54 23.93
C GLY A 185 14.86 -9.46 24.18
N ASP A 186 14.60 -10.59 24.83
CA ASP A 186 15.53 -11.71 24.99
C ASP A 186 15.74 -12.41 23.63
N GLU A 187 17.01 -12.60 23.28
CA GLU A 187 17.52 -13.17 22.02
C GLU A 187 18.32 -14.47 22.29
N THR A 188 18.24 -15.02 23.51
CA THR A 188 19.07 -16.17 23.92
C THR A 188 18.71 -17.46 23.18
N GLY A 189 19.71 -18.32 22.96
CA GLY A 189 19.52 -19.63 22.32
C GLY A 189 19.13 -19.56 20.85
N GLY A 190 19.31 -18.41 20.19
CA GLY A 190 19.01 -18.22 18.76
C GLY A 190 17.53 -17.96 18.47
N TYR A 191 16.78 -17.41 19.43
CA TYR A 191 15.36 -17.11 19.30
C TYR A 191 15.00 -15.77 19.94
N LEU A 192 14.00 -15.09 19.40
CA LEU A 192 13.29 -13.98 20.01
C LEU A 192 12.19 -14.54 20.93
N HIS A 193 12.20 -14.18 22.21
CA HIS A 193 11.27 -14.73 23.21
C HIS A 193 10.12 -13.77 23.55
N ASP A 194 10.38 -12.46 23.55
CA ASP A 194 9.42 -11.45 24.03
C ASP A 194 8.50 -10.96 22.91
N LEU A 195 7.58 -11.81 22.49
CA LEU A 195 6.59 -11.49 21.45
C LEU A 195 5.32 -10.89 22.06
N LEU A 196 4.78 -9.86 21.41
CA LEU A 196 3.42 -9.41 21.66
C LEU A 196 2.44 -10.49 21.19
N THR A 197 1.44 -10.85 21.98
CA THR A 197 0.45 -11.89 21.62
C THR A 197 -0.92 -11.31 21.27
N GLY A 198 -1.26 -10.15 21.83
CA GLY A 198 -2.52 -9.46 21.56
C GLY A 198 -2.75 -8.28 22.51
N LYS A 199 -4.02 -7.91 22.69
CA LYS A 199 -4.42 -6.72 23.46
C LYS A 199 -3.84 -6.66 24.88
N THR A 200 -3.82 -7.79 25.59
CA THR A 200 -3.32 -7.85 26.98
C THR A 200 -1.81 -7.64 27.06
N SER A 201 -1.02 -8.29 26.20
CA SER A 201 0.44 -8.12 26.20
C SER A 201 0.82 -6.69 25.82
N ILE A 202 0.12 -6.09 24.86
CA ILE A 202 0.33 -4.69 24.46
C ILE A 202 0.01 -3.75 25.61
N LYS A 203 -1.18 -3.85 26.22
CA LYS A 203 -1.55 -3.03 27.39
C LYS A 203 -0.54 -3.15 28.54
N ASN A 204 -0.01 -4.34 28.77
CA ASN A 204 1.03 -4.54 29.79
C ASN A 204 2.35 -3.86 29.40
N GLY A 205 2.82 -4.06 28.17
CA GLY A 205 4.06 -3.44 27.67
C GLY A 205 4.00 -1.92 27.55
N LEU A 206 2.81 -1.31 27.41
CA LEU A 206 2.62 0.14 27.39
C LEU A 206 2.69 0.79 28.78
N LYS A 207 2.62 0.01 29.87
CA LYS A 207 2.72 0.56 31.24
C LYS A 207 4.10 1.13 31.50
N LYS A 208 4.16 2.25 32.22
CA LYS A 208 5.44 2.84 32.67
C LYS A 208 6.24 1.89 33.57
N THR A 209 5.55 0.99 34.29
CA THR A 209 6.11 0.01 35.23
C THR A 209 6.42 -1.34 34.58
N ALA A 210 6.33 -1.47 33.25
CA ALA A 210 6.64 -2.70 32.57
C ALA A 210 8.15 -2.96 32.59
N ASP A 211 8.56 -4.17 32.97
CA ASP A 211 9.98 -4.59 32.92
C ASP A 211 10.53 -4.49 31.49
N LEU A 212 9.71 -4.90 30.51
CA LEU A 212 9.93 -4.70 29.08
C LEU A 212 8.89 -3.73 28.54
N ARG A 213 9.28 -2.45 28.49
CA ARG A 213 8.38 -1.38 28.07
C ARG A 213 8.45 -1.18 26.56
N ILE A 214 7.31 -1.24 25.88
CA ILE A 214 7.18 -0.89 24.47
C ILE A 214 7.51 0.59 24.31
N GLN A 215 8.19 0.98 23.24
CA GLN A 215 8.74 2.33 23.14
C GLN A 215 8.71 2.97 21.75
N GLY A 216 9.00 4.27 21.74
CA GLY A 216 9.01 5.09 20.53
C GLY A 216 7.61 5.27 19.95
N GLU A 217 7.56 5.74 18.71
CA GLU A 217 6.32 5.95 17.97
C GLU A 217 5.50 4.67 17.78
N TRP A 218 6.15 3.50 17.78
CA TRP A 218 5.48 2.21 17.78
C TRP A 218 4.57 2.02 19.01
N ALA A 219 5.01 2.45 20.20
CA ALA A 219 4.19 2.40 21.40
C ALA A 219 2.94 3.30 21.30
N ASP A 220 3.11 4.50 20.75
CA ASP A 220 2.03 5.46 20.60
C ASP A 220 1.00 5.00 19.56
N PHE A 221 1.47 4.39 18.47
CA PHE A 221 0.60 3.72 17.50
C PHE A 221 -0.16 2.57 18.14
N LEU A 222 0.51 1.64 18.84
CA LEU A 222 -0.16 0.51 19.49
C LEU A 222 -1.16 0.94 20.57
N LYS A 223 -0.90 2.04 21.27
CA LYS A 223 -1.89 2.66 22.16
C LYS A 223 -3.14 3.09 21.37
N THR A 224 -2.94 3.75 20.24
CA THR A 224 -4.04 4.18 19.35
C THR A 224 -4.84 2.98 18.83
N VAL A 225 -4.18 1.88 18.46
CA VAL A 225 -4.82 0.61 18.10
C VAL A 225 -5.67 0.06 19.26
N VAL A 226 -5.13 0.03 20.48
CA VAL A 226 -5.87 -0.44 21.66
C VAL A 226 -7.12 0.42 21.92
N ASP A 227 -6.97 1.74 21.78
CA ASP A 227 -8.03 2.73 22.03
C ASP A 227 -9.08 2.75 20.90
N SER A 228 -8.75 2.25 19.70
CA SER A 228 -9.71 2.07 18.60
C SER A 228 -10.81 1.06 18.91
N GLY A 229 -10.56 0.13 19.84
CA GLY A 229 -11.49 -0.92 20.21
C GLY A 229 -11.40 -2.20 19.37
N ALA A 230 -10.57 -2.24 18.32
CA ALA A 230 -10.36 -3.42 17.48
C ALA A 230 -9.98 -4.68 18.30
N ASP A 231 -10.35 -5.85 17.78
CA ASP A 231 -9.71 -7.10 18.20
C ASP A 231 -8.23 -7.07 17.78
N ILE A 232 -7.33 -7.66 18.57
CA ILE A 232 -5.89 -7.60 18.29
C ILE A 232 -5.29 -8.99 18.34
N LYS A 233 -4.72 -9.43 17.22
CA LYS A 233 -4.16 -10.77 17.07
C LYS A 233 -2.76 -10.73 16.48
N ARG A 234 -1.87 -11.55 17.03
CA ARG A 234 -0.59 -11.85 16.37
C ARG A 234 -0.80 -12.86 15.23
N LEU A 235 -0.16 -12.61 14.08
CA LEU A 235 -0.02 -13.56 13.00
C LEU A 235 1.32 -14.30 13.11
N ALA A 236 1.26 -15.62 12.93
CA ALA A 236 2.42 -16.46 12.74
C ALA A 236 1.97 -17.79 12.14
N ASN A 237 2.85 -18.41 11.36
CA ASN A 237 2.71 -19.78 10.89
C ASN A 237 3.43 -20.71 11.86
N ASN A 238 2.68 -21.57 12.54
CA ASN A 238 3.23 -22.64 13.36
C ASN A 238 2.71 -23.97 12.79
N PRO A 239 3.57 -24.82 12.20
CA PRO A 239 3.16 -26.10 11.61
C PRO A 239 2.42 -27.03 12.58
N ASN A 240 2.62 -26.86 13.88
CA ASN A 240 2.02 -27.67 14.94
C ASN A 240 0.77 -27.04 15.57
N LYS A 241 0.25 -25.92 15.03
CA LYS A 241 -0.99 -25.27 15.50
C LYS A 241 -2.02 -25.17 14.39
N ASP A 242 -3.29 -25.24 14.78
CA ASP A 242 -4.44 -25.15 13.88
C ASP A 242 -4.82 -23.70 13.56
N PHE A 243 -3.84 -22.88 13.18
CA PHE A 243 -4.04 -21.48 12.79
C PHE A 243 -3.26 -21.19 11.51
N LYS A 244 -3.88 -21.53 10.37
CA LYS A 244 -3.26 -21.44 9.04
C LYS A 244 -3.78 -20.28 8.20
N TYR A 245 -4.96 -19.76 8.51
CA TYR A 245 -5.65 -18.75 7.70
C TYR A 245 -6.06 -17.54 8.54
N LEU A 246 -6.18 -16.39 7.88
CA LEU A 246 -6.76 -15.20 8.49
C LEU A 246 -8.23 -15.47 8.80
N LYS A 247 -8.70 -15.02 9.97
CA LYS A 247 -10.09 -15.25 10.41
C LYS A 247 -11.07 -14.66 9.39
N GLY A 248 -12.02 -15.46 8.92
CA GLY A 248 -13.01 -15.10 7.91
C GLY A 248 -12.52 -15.23 6.45
N PHE A 249 -11.33 -15.78 6.26
CA PHE A 249 -10.66 -16.07 4.98
C PHE A 249 -10.03 -17.46 5.01
N GLU A 250 -10.71 -18.41 5.65
CA GLU A 250 -10.35 -19.82 5.68
C GLU A 250 -10.42 -20.46 4.28
N GLU A 251 -9.86 -21.66 4.12
CA GLU A 251 -9.76 -22.37 2.84
C GLU A 251 -11.12 -22.62 2.14
N ASP A 252 -12.19 -22.74 2.92
CA ASP A 252 -13.55 -22.96 2.40
C ASP A 252 -14.23 -21.67 1.91
N LYS A 253 -13.57 -20.50 2.04
CA LYS A 253 -14.09 -19.20 1.60
C LYS A 253 -13.70 -18.91 0.15
N PRO A 254 -14.53 -18.17 -0.61
CA PRO A 254 -14.20 -17.85 -2.00
C PRO A 254 -12.86 -17.13 -2.15
N THR A 255 -12.60 -16.18 -1.26
CA THR A 255 -11.26 -15.60 -1.05
C THR A 255 -10.66 -16.18 0.23
N SER A 256 -9.52 -16.84 0.13
CA SER A 256 -8.78 -17.36 1.30
C SER A 256 -7.44 -16.66 1.46
N ILE A 257 -6.99 -16.49 2.70
CA ILE A 257 -5.73 -15.83 3.04
C ILE A 257 -4.96 -16.70 4.02
N LYS A 258 -3.97 -17.43 3.50
CA LYS A 258 -3.10 -18.31 4.27
C LYS A 258 -1.92 -17.52 4.85
N ILE A 259 -1.59 -17.82 6.11
CA ILE A 259 -0.47 -17.23 6.83
C ILE A 259 0.73 -18.15 6.66
N LEU A 260 1.75 -17.68 5.93
CA LEU A 260 2.97 -18.45 5.68
C LEU A 260 4.12 -18.02 6.59
N GLY A 261 4.07 -16.81 7.15
CA GLY A 261 5.07 -16.29 8.08
C GLY A 261 4.55 -15.13 8.94
N PRO A 262 5.24 -14.81 10.06
CA PRO A 262 6.53 -15.35 10.49
C PRO A 262 6.46 -16.80 10.95
N ILE A 263 7.57 -17.55 10.83
CA ILE A 263 7.64 -18.95 11.27
C ILE A 263 7.80 -19.00 12.79
N GLU A 264 6.79 -19.52 13.48
CA GLU A 264 6.80 -19.69 14.93
C GLU A 264 7.20 -21.11 15.31
N THR A 265 8.06 -21.20 16.32
CA THR A 265 8.30 -22.44 17.08
C THR A 265 7.79 -22.28 18.51
N THR A 266 7.36 -23.38 19.13
CA THR A 266 6.99 -23.40 20.56
C THR A 266 8.12 -24.03 21.36
N ILE A 267 8.71 -23.27 22.29
CA ILE A 267 9.77 -23.75 23.19
C ILE A 267 9.31 -23.50 24.62
N ASN A 268 9.27 -24.56 25.43
CA ASN A 268 8.75 -24.54 26.82
C ASN A 268 7.34 -23.94 26.92
N GLY A 269 6.46 -24.31 25.97
CA GLY A 269 5.07 -23.84 25.93
C GLY A 269 4.87 -22.38 25.50
N LYS A 270 5.95 -21.65 25.18
CA LYS A 270 5.88 -20.25 24.73
C LYS A 270 6.22 -20.11 23.24
N PRO A 271 5.52 -19.23 22.50
CA PRO A 271 5.86 -18.95 21.11
C PRO A 271 7.18 -18.20 21.02
N LYS A 272 8.02 -18.56 20.05
CA LYS A 272 9.29 -17.91 19.76
C LYS A 272 9.50 -17.80 18.25
N LEU A 273 10.22 -16.77 17.84
CA LEU A 273 10.68 -16.59 16.46
C LEU A 273 12.18 -16.82 16.39
N LYS A 274 12.69 -17.31 15.26
CA LYS A 274 14.12 -17.50 15.10
C LYS A 274 14.85 -16.15 15.12
N ASP A 275 15.96 -16.08 15.82
CA ASP A 275 16.89 -14.97 15.69
C ASP A 275 17.64 -15.09 14.34
N LEU A 276 17.41 -14.10 13.48
CA LEU A 276 18.00 -13.97 12.15
C LEU A 276 19.28 -13.13 12.17
N GLY A 277 19.68 -12.58 13.31
CA GLY A 277 20.94 -11.87 13.51
C GLY A 277 20.73 -10.46 14.03
N SER A 278 20.97 -9.45 13.18
CA SER A 278 20.94 -8.07 13.66
C SER A 278 19.51 -7.63 14.03
N TYR A 279 19.43 -6.59 14.86
CA TYR A 279 18.18 -5.92 15.20
C TYR A 279 17.32 -5.56 13.96
N SER A 280 17.94 -4.99 12.91
CA SER A 280 17.21 -4.61 11.67
C SER A 280 16.80 -5.85 10.88
N THR A 281 17.70 -6.84 10.77
CA THR A 281 17.39 -8.12 10.12
C THR A 281 16.22 -8.85 10.79
N ASN A 282 16.13 -8.80 12.12
CA ASN A 282 15.03 -9.41 12.87
C ASN A 282 13.72 -8.64 12.76
N THR A 283 13.78 -7.31 12.67
CA THR A 283 12.59 -6.48 12.52
C THR A 283 11.92 -6.76 11.18
N ASN A 284 12.67 -6.63 10.09
CA ASN A 284 12.16 -6.83 8.72
C ASN A 284 11.93 -8.31 8.42
N GLY A 285 12.84 -9.18 8.87
CA GLY A 285 12.81 -10.61 8.58
C GLY A 285 11.64 -11.36 9.23
N ASN A 286 11.02 -10.78 10.25
CA ASN A 286 9.78 -11.28 10.83
C ASN A 286 8.55 -10.52 10.32
N SER A 287 8.61 -9.97 9.10
CA SER A 287 7.42 -9.46 8.42
C SER A 287 6.38 -10.57 8.22
N VAL A 288 5.10 -10.19 8.29
CA VAL A 288 4.00 -11.09 7.90
C VAL A 288 4.13 -11.47 6.42
N LEU A 289 4.04 -12.78 6.14
CA LEU A 289 3.97 -13.34 4.79
C LEU A 289 2.61 -14.00 4.58
N LEU A 290 1.85 -13.51 3.60
CA LEU A 290 0.51 -13.99 3.28
C LEU A 290 0.43 -14.51 1.86
N ARG A 291 -0.33 -15.59 1.67
CA ARG A 291 -0.79 -16.07 0.37
C ARG A 291 -2.29 -15.88 0.28
N LEU A 292 -2.74 -15.13 -0.72
CA LEU A 292 -4.15 -14.92 -1.02
C LEU A 292 -4.52 -15.76 -2.25
N ASP A 293 -5.56 -16.58 -2.12
CA ASP A 293 -6.12 -17.37 -3.20
C ASP A 293 -7.58 -16.93 -3.48
N TYR A 294 -7.92 -16.72 -4.76
CA TYR A 294 -9.29 -16.48 -5.23
C TYR A 294 -9.49 -17.18 -6.58
N GLY A 295 -10.39 -18.16 -6.63
CA GLY A 295 -10.46 -19.07 -7.77
C GLY A 295 -9.12 -19.76 -7.99
N ARG A 296 -8.54 -19.57 -9.18
CA ARG A 296 -7.21 -20.02 -9.58
C ARG A 296 -6.12 -18.98 -9.25
N SER A 297 -6.49 -17.71 -9.10
CA SER A 297 -5.54 -16.62 -8.91
C SER A 297 -4.87 -16.69 -7.55
N ARG A 298 -3.53 -16.65 -7.55
CA ARG A 298 -2.71 -16.69 -6.34
C ARG A 298 -1.81 -15.46 -6.23
N ILE A 299 -1.87 -14.77 -5.09
CA ILE A 299 -1.08 -13.57 -4.80
C ILE A 299 -0.25 -13.76 -3.53
N LEU A 300 1.03 -13.40 -3.58
CA LEU A 300 1.94 -13.45 -2.43
C LEU A 300 2.28 -12.03 -1.94
N LEU A 301 2.07 -11.78 -0.65
CA LEU A 301 2.34 -10.50 0.00
C LEU A 301 3.43 -10.72 1.04
N THR A 302 4.63 -10.20 0.76
CA THR A 302 5.84 -10.61 1.48
C THR A 302 6.31 -9.65 2.56
N GLY A 303 5.73 -8.45 2.67
CA GLY A 303 6.31 -7.37 3.47
C GLY A 303 7.81 -7.22 3.19
N ASP A 304 8.60 -7.14 4.26
CA ASP A 304 10.02 -6.82 4.21
C ASP A 304 10.94 -7.99 4.54
N LEU A 305 10.53 -9.20 4.14
CA LEU A 305 11.41 -10.36 4.24
C LEU A 305 12.78 -10.06 3.64
N ASN A 306 13.83 -10.47 4.35
CA ASN A 306 15.21 -10.38 3.91
C ASN A 306 15.75 -11.77 3.55
N LYS A 307 16.97 -11.84 3.00
CA LYS A 307 17.59 -13.09 2.57
C LYS A 307 17.54 -14.18 3.64
N LYS A 308 17.84 -13.85 4.89
CA LYS A 308 17.86 -14.84 5.98
C LYS A 308 16.47 -15.34 6.36
N SER A 309 15.47 -14.46 6.40
CA SER A 309 14.10 -14.90 6.67
C SER A 309 13.54 -15.74 5.52
N MET A 310 13.82 -15.37 4.27
CA MET A 310 13.44 -16.16 3.09
C MET A 310 14.04 -17.57 3.12
N GLN A 311 15.35 -17.69 3.43
CA GLN A 311 16.01 -18.98 3.60
C GLN A 311 15.41 -19.79 4.75
N HIS A 312 15.07 -19.13 5.86
CA HIS A 312 14.41 -19.79 6.98
C HIS A 312 13.02 -20.32 6.61
N ILE A 313 12.24 -19.55 5.84
CA ILE A 313 10.91 -19.94 5.35
C ILE A 313 11.01 -21.14 4.39
N ILE A 314 11.94 -21.12 3.43
CA ILE A 314 12.18 -22.27 2.54
C ILE A 314 12.49 -23.52 3.36
N ALA A 315 13.38 -23.41 4.34
CA ALA A 315 13.77 -24.53 5.20
C ALA A 315 12.60 -25.04 6.06
N SER A 316 11.67 -24.17 6.48
CA SER A 316 10.54 -24.57 7.33
C SER A 316 9.39 -25.23 6.57
N MET A 317 9.32 -25.05 5.24
CA MET A 317 8.28 -25.63 4.38
C MET A 317 8.45 -27.14 4.13
N GLN A 318 9.57 -27.75 4.55
CA GLN A 318 9.81 -29.20 4.46
C GLN A 318 9.56 -29.81 3.07
N GLY A 319 9.85 -29.04 2.01
CA GLY A 319 9.67 -29.46 0.61
C GLY A 319 8.36 -29.03 -0.03
N ASP A 320 7.39 -28.50 0.71
CA ASP A 320 6.12 -27.98 0.18
C ASP A 320 6.27 -26.55 -0.39
N LEU A 321 7.21 -26.38 -1.32
CA LEU A 321 7.62 -25.07 -1.84
C LEU A 321 6.61 -24.47 -2.82
N ILE A 322 5.63 -25.26 -3.29
CA ILE A 322 4.53 -24.78 -4.13
C ILE A 322 3.65 -23.75 -3.39
N GLU A 323 3.71 -23.74 -2.06
CA GLU A 323 3.07 -22.74 -1.22
C GLU A 323 3.57 -21.30 -1.47
N LEU A 324 4.80 -21.15 -1.96
CA LEU A 324 5.39 -19.84 -2.32
C LEU A 324 5.03 -19.40 -3.74
N ALA A 325 4.74 -20.33 -4.65
CA ALA A 325 4.47 -20.01 -6.04
C ALA A 325 3.26 -19.09 -6.14
N ALA A 326 3.33 -18.03 -6.94
CA ALA A 326 2.23 -17.07 -7.07
C ALA A 326 2.12 -16.48 -8.47
N ASP A 327 0.93 -16.07 -8.89
CA ASP A 327 0.77 -15.32 -10.15
C ASP A 327 1.27 -13.88 -9.98
N VAL A 328 0.96 -13.27 -8.85
CA VAL A 328 1.39 -11.91 -8.50
C VAL A 328 2.13 -11.94 -7.17
N ALA A 329 3.26 -11.24 -7.08
CA ALA A 329 3.99 -11.08 -5.82
C ALA A 329 4.26 -9.60 -5.53
N LYS A 330 4.06 -9.19 -4.28
CA LYS A 330 4.70 -7.99 -3.76
C LYS A 330 6.20 -8.29 -3.58
N SER A 331 7.07 -7.44 -4.11
CA SER A 331 8.52 -7.59 -3.94
C SER A 331 8.91 -7.43 -2.48
N CYS A 332 9.82 -8.25 -2.00
CA CYS A 332 10.30 -8.13 -0.63
C CYS A 332 11.06 -6.81 -0.41
N HIS A 333 10.85 -6.21 0.77
CA HIS A 333 11.64 -5.09 1.30
C HIS A 333 11.86 -3.97 0.28
N HIS A 334 10.75 -3.50 -0.30
CA HIS A 334 10.69 -2.45 -1.32
C HIS A 334 11.54 -2.69 -2.60
N GLY A 335 12.10 -3.89 -2.78
CA GLY A 335 13.08 -4.17 -3.84
C GLY A 335 14.55 -4.07 -3.39
N SER A 336 14.83 -4.31 -2.11
CA SER A 336 16.17 -4.37 -1.53
C SER A 336 17.00 -5.56 -2.02
N ASP A 337 18.32 -5.37 -2.14
CA ASP A 337 19.28 -6.40 -2.53
C ASP A 337 19.56 -7.45 -1.43
N ASP A 338 19.06 -7.22 -0.21
CA ASP A 338 19.03 -8.24 0.85
C ASP A 338 17.90 -9.27 0.60
N CYS A 339 18.02 -10.00 -0.52
CA CYS A 339 17.01 -10.92 -1.03
C CYS A 339 17.62 -12.28 -1.39
N SER A 340 16.84 -13.36 -1.23
CA SER A 340 17.21 -14.71 -1.66
C SER A 340 16.70 -14.98 -3.07
N TYR A 341 17.61 -15.18 -4.03
CA TYR A 341 17.22 -15.50 -5.42
C TYR A 341 16.55 -16.88 -5.53
N GLU A 342 16.90 -17.83 -4.67
CA GLU A 342 16.24 -19.13 -4.60
C GLU A 342 14.77 -18.98 -4.18
N PHE A 343 14.49 -18.06 -3.24
CA PHE A 343 13.12 -17.73 -2.87
C PHE A 343 12.34 -17.15 -4.06
N LEU A 344 12.94 -16.21 -4.80
CA LEU A 344 12.31 -15.67 -6.00
C LEU A 344 12.03 -16.75 -7.07
N GLN A 345 12.90 -17.76 -7.19
CA GLN A 345 12.67 -18.91 -8.07
C GLN A 345 11.46 -19.75 -7.63
N TYR A 346 11.25 -19.95 -6.34
CA TYR A 346 10.06 -20.67 -5.85
C TYR A 346 8.78 -19.83 -5.97
N VAL A 347 8.88 -18.50 -5.78
CA VAL A 347 7.76 -17.58 -6.00
C VAL A 347 7.33 -17.59 -7.46
N ASN A 348 8.29 -17.60 -8.39
CA ASN A 348 8.07 -17.70 -9.83
C ASN A 348 6.91 -16.82 -10.34
N ALA A 349 6.89 -15.55 -9.93
CA ALA A 349 5.77 -14.64 -10.20
C ALA A 349 5.63 -14.32 -11.70
N ALA A 350 4.38 -14.23 -12.19
CA ALA A 350 4.09 -13.68 -13.52
C ALA A 350 4.03 -12.14 -13.50
N ALA A 351 3.70 -11.54 -12.35
CA ALA A 351 3.89 -10.11 -12.12
C ALA A 351 4.45 -9.84 -10.73
N THR A 352 5.49 -9.00 -10.65
CA THR A 352 6.04 -8.49 -9.39
C THR A 352 5.71 -7.01 -9.26
N VAL A 353 5.06 -6.64 -8.14
CA VAL A 353 4.79 -5.25 -7.78
C VAL A 353 5.78 -4.82 -6.71
N ILE A 354 6.57 -3.79 -7.02
CA ILE A 354 7.56 -3.21 -6.13
C ILE A 354 6.98 -1.93 -5.52
N SER A 355 6.58 -1.99 -4.26
CA SER A 355 6.27 -0.81 -3.46
C SER A 355 7.56 -0.15 -3.03
N SER A 356 7.97 0.92 -3.73
CA SER A 356 9.24 1.62 -3.51
C SER A 356 9.04 3.14 -3.41
N GLY A 357 10.01 3.80 -2.78
CA GLY A 357 10.01 5.25 -2.57
C GLY A 357 11.37 5.90 -2.82
N ASP A 358 11.40 7.23 -2.67
CA ASP A 358 12.49 8.11 -3.11
C ASP A 358 13.44 8.58 -2.01
N ASP A 359 13.54 7.83 -0.92
CA ASP A 359 14.54 8.10 0.12
C ASP A 359 15.94 7.79 -0.42
N GLU A 360 16.75 8.82 -0.64
CA GLU A 360 18.13 8.71 -1.15
C GLU A 360 18.99 7.74 -0.34
N THR A 361 18.73 7.60 0.97
CA THR A 361 19.49 6.69 1.84
C THR A 361 19.10 5.22 1.67
N HIS A 362 17.90 4.95 1.15
CA HIS A 362 17.31 3.62 0.96
C HIS A 362 16.75 3.44 -0.46
N ALA A 363 17.45 3.98 -1.47
CA ALA A 363 16.99 4.00 -2.85
C ALA A 363 16.67 2.58 -3.39
N HIS A 364 15.38 2.30 -3.51
CA HIS A 364 14.81 1.06 -4.01
C HIS A 364 13.83 1.34 -5.16
N PRO A 365 13.59 0.39 -6.09
CA PRO A 365 14.21 -0.92 -6.16
C PRO A 365 15.68 -0.87 -6.57
N ARG A 366 16.46 -1.85 -6.09
CA ARG A 366 17.82 -2.06 -6.59
C ARG A 366 17.78 -2.66 -8.00
N PRO A 367 18.66 -2.22 -8.94
CA PRO A 367 18.65 -2.73 -10.32
C PRO A 367 18.81 -4.26 -10.43
N ASN A 368 19.61 -4.86 -9.55
CA ASN A 368 19.78 -6.33 -9.50
C ASN A 368 18.49 -7.06 -9.10
N ILE A 369 17.60 -6.44 -8.31
CA ILE A 369 16.31 -7.04 -7.92
C ILE A 369 15.27 -6.91 -9.01
N VAL A 370 15.27 -5.80 -9.75
CA VAL A 370 14.48 -5.69 -10.98
C VAL A 370 14.91 -6.79 -11.97
N ALA A 371 16.21 -6.92 -12.22
CA ALA A 371 16.75 -7.96 -13.10
C ALA A 371 16.45 -9.38 -12.57
N ALA A 372 16.61 -9.64 -11.28
CA ALA A 372 16.35 -10.95 -10.67
C ALA A 372 14.87 -11.33 -10.73
N SER A 373 13.95 -10.39 -10.49
CA SER A 373 12.51 -10.60 -10.62
C SER A 373 12.16 -11.01 -12.05
N ALA A 374 12.76 -10.36 -13.05
CA ALA A 374 12.60 -10.75 -14.45
C ALA A 374 13.28 -12.09 -14.78
N ALA A 375 14.42 -12.40 -14.15
CA ALA A 375 15.18 -13.62 -14.42
C ALA A 375 14.50 -14.88 -13.86
N THR A 376 13.94 -14.78 -12.65
CA THR A 376 13.38 -15.88 -11.85
C THR A 376 11.85 -16.02 -11.96
N GLY A 377 11.16 -14.98 -12.44
CA GLY A 377 9.73 -14.98 -12.66
C GLY A 377 9.27 -15.95 -13.74
N PHE A 378 7.95 -16.15 -13.82
CA PHE A 378 7.31 -17.03 -14.79
C PHE A 378 7.54 -16.53 -16.20
N LYS A 379 7.94 -17.45 -17.08
CA LYS A 379 8.19 -17.21 -18.50
C LYS A 379 7.50 -18.27 -19.31
N LYS A 380 6.72 -17.85 -20.30
CA LYS A 380 6.17 -18.74 -21.33
C LYS A 380 6.38 -18.06 -22.67
N ILE A 381 6.76 -18.82 -23.69
CA ILE A 381 6.70 -18.37 -25.08
C ILE A 381 5.53 -19.10 -25.73
N GLU A 382 4.60 -18.35 -26.30
CA GLU A 382 3.42 -18.88 -26.96
C GLU A 382 3.16 -18.07 -28.22
N ASN A 383 3.03 -18.75 -29.37
CA ASN A 383 2.85 -18.10 -30.67
C ASN A 383 3.92 -17.05 -31.01
N ASP A 384 5.19 -17.32 -30.65
CA ASP A 384 6.33 -16.39 -30.81
C ASP A 384 6.22 -15.09 -29.97
N GLU A 385 5.28 -15.04 -29.03
CA GLU A 385 5.19 -13.97 -28.04
C GLU A 385 5.72 -14.44 -26.68
N MET A 386 6.59 -13.65 -26.06
CA MET A 386 7.04 -13.90 -24.70
C MET A 386 6.00 -13.35 -23.72
N VAL A 387 5.34 -14.25 -22.99
CA VAL A 387 4.64 -13.92 -21.74
C VAL A 387 5.73 -13.70 -20.70
N THR A 388 6.13 -12.44 -20.55
CA THR A 388 7.20 -12.02 -19.65
C THR A 388 6.70 -11.87 -18.21
N PRO A 389 7.59 -12.08 -17.22
CA PRO A 389 7.35 -11.58 -15.89
C PRO A 389 7.27 -10.05 -15.94
N LEU A 390 6.11 -9.51 -15.58
CA LEU A 390 5.88 -8.07 -15.52
C LEU A 390 6.46 -7.51 -14.23
N ILE A 391 7.05 -6.32 -14.30
CA ILE A 391 7.55 -5.61 -13.12
C ILE A 391 6.89 -4.25 -13.07
N TYR A 392 6.17 -3.99 -11.99
CA TYR A 392 5.57 -2.70 -11.69
C TYR A 392 6.30 -2.08 -10.51
N SER A 393 6.41 -0.75 -10.50
CA SER A 393 6.87 0.00 -9.33
C SER A 393 5.88 1.13 -9.06
N THR A 394 5.50 1.29 -7.80
CA THR A 394 4.68 2.42 -7.37
C THR A 394 5.38 3.73 -7.68
N GLU A 395 6.68 3.82 -7.41
CA GLU A 395 7.49 4.99 -7.69
C GLU A 395 7.56 5.32 -9.19
N ILE A 396 7.76 4.34 -10.07
CA ILE A 396 7.80 4.58 -11.53
C ILE A 396 6.42 5.04 -12.04
N SER A 397 5.34 4.61 -11.38
CA SER A 397 3.97 4.97 -11.74
C SER A 397 3.54 6.34 -11.23
N ARG A 398 4.33 6.97 -10.36
CA ARG A 398 4.01 8.28 -9.77
C ARG A 398 4.25 9.41 -10.77
N SER A 399 3.58 10.53 -10.57
CA SER A 399 3.85 11.75 -11.33
C SER A 399 3.72 13.01 -10.49
N LEU A 400 4.25 14.13 -10.99
CA LEU A 400 4.19 15.42 -10.33
C LEU A 400 3.25 16.36 -11.10
N ARG A 401 2.42 17.10 -10.38
CA ARG A 401 1.71 18.27 -10.93
C ARG A 401 2.61 19.48 -10.80
N MET A 402 2.92 20.09 -11.93
CA MET A 402 3.74 21.30 -11.99
C MET A 402 2.90 22.48 -12.47
N GLY A 403 3.02 23.60 -11.76
CA GLY A 403 2.46 24.89 -12.13
C GLY A 403 3.55 25.92 -12.42
N ASP A 404 3.18 26.95 -13.17
CA ASP A 404 3.98 28.16 -13.37
C ASP A 404 3.52 29.23 -12.37
N PRO A 405 4.42 29.78 -11.54
CA PRO A 405 4.06 30.85 -10.63
C PRO A 405 3.81 32.14 -11.42
N TYR A 406 2.62 32.72 -11.28
CA TYR A 406 2.21 33.93 -12.00
C TYR A 406 1.99 35.15 -11.08
N GLU A 407 1.87 34.95 -9.77
CA GLU A 407 1.61 36.00 -8.78
C GLU A 407 2.23 35.63 -7.43
N VAL A 408 2.70 36.63 -6.67
CA VAL A 408 3.12 36.48 -5.26
C VAL A 408 2.39 37.52 -4.44
N LYS A 409 1.57 37.08 -3.48
CA LYS A 409 0.84 37.94 -2.54
C LYS A 409 1.43 37.85 -1.15
N GLN A 410 1.39 38.96 -0.43
CA GLN A 410 1.79 39.04 0.97
C GLN A 410 0.67 39.69 1.79
N ASP A 411 -0.10 38.88 2.51
CA ASP A 411 -1.36 39.30 3.14
C ASP A 411 -1.17 40.33 4.28
N ASP A 412 -0.03 40.30 4.98
CA ASP A 412 0.23 41.12 6.17
C ASP A 412 1.19 42.31 5.94
N TYR A 413 1.63 42.55 4.70
CA TYR A 413 2.56 43.63 4.39
C TYR A 413 1.85 44.80 3.71
N LYS A 414 1.65 45.86 4.50
CA LYS A 414 1.07 47.13 4.03
C LYS A 414 2.20 48.09 3.72
N THR A 415 2.27 48.52 2.46
CA THR A 415 3.07 49.71 2.10
C THR A 415 2.32 50.97 2.54
N PRO A 416 3.00 52.13 2.61
CA PRO A 416 2.32 53.42 2.82
C PRO A 416 1.19 53.71 1.81
N ASN A 417 1.16 53.00 0.67
CA ASN A 417 0.19 53.18 -0.41
C ASN A 417 -0.84 52.03 -0.55
N GLY A 418 -0.91 51.10 0.42
CA GLY A 418 -1.84 49.95 0.38
C GLY A 418 -1.14 48.58 0.37
N ALA A 419 -1.91 47.51 0.13
CA ALA A 419 -1.38 46.15 0.01
C ALA A 419 -0.30 46.10 -1.08
N LEU A 420 0.82 45.41 -0.82
CA LEU A 420 1.86 45.19 -1.82
C LEU A 420 1.37 44.13 -2.81
N ASP A 421 0.55 44.53 -3.78
CA ASP A 421 0.14 43.66 -4.88
C ASP A 421 1.22 43.75 -5.97
N VAL A 422 2.27 42.94 -5.86
CA VAL A 422 3.28 42.86 -6.93
C VAL A 422 2.72 41.98 -8.04
N VAL A 423 1.90 42.57 -8.90
CA VAL A 423 1.63 41.97 -10.22
C VAL A 423 2.95 42.05 -10.99
N LEU A 424 3.67 40.94 -11.04
CA LEU A 424 4.98 40.85 -11.67
C LEU A 424 4.77 40.87 -13.19
N THR A 425 4.68 42.06 -13.77
CA THR A 425 4.34 42.29 -15.18
C THR A 425 5.36 41.71 -16.17
N ASP A 426 6.52 41.24 -15.71
CA ASP A 426 7.55 40.55 -16.51
C ASP A 426 8.25 39.44 -15.70
N GLU A 427 7.70 38.23 -15.75
CA GLU A 427 8.19 37.05 -15.04
C GLU A 427 9.65 36.68 -15.38
N ALA A 428 10.16 37.10 -16.55
CA ALA A 428 11.54 36.85 -16.95
C ALA A 428 12.55 37.76 -16.23
N LYS A 429 12.12 38.98 -15.89
CA LYS A 429 12.90 39.95 -15.11
C LYS A 429 12.80 39.73 -13.60
N THR A 430 11.72 39.12 -13.13
CA THR A 430 11.60 38.74 -11.72
C THR A 430 12.57 37.62 -11.36
N LYS A 431 13.43 37.84 -10.36
CA LYS A 431 14.35 36.83 -9.84
C LYS A 431 13.90 36.36 -8.46
N ILE A 432 13.72 35.05 -8.32
CA ILE A 432 13.44 34.40 -7.04
C ILE A 432 14.75 33.86 -6.47
N ARG A 433 15.06 34.25 -5.23
CA ARG A 433 16.13 33.67 -4.43
C ARG A 433 15.56 32.55 -3.56
N TYR A 434 16.25 31.43 -3.51
CA TYR A 434 15.88 30.28 -2.68
C TYR A 434 17.14 29.52 -2.27
N THR A 435 17.06 28.78 -1.17
CA THR A 435 18.11 27.85 -0.74
C THR A 435 17.88 26.49 -1.39
N HIS A 436 18.96 25.85 -1.83
CA HIS A 436 18.92 24.49 -2.36
C HIS A 436 20.08 23.69 -1.78
N THR A 437 19.75 22.59 -1.12
CA THR A 437 20.73 21.58 -0.70
C THR A 437 20.77 20.51 -1.77
N THR A 438 21.86 20.46 -2.54
CA THR A 438 22.07 19.36 -3.50
C THR A 438 22.34 18.06 -2.75
N SER A 439 21.99 16.91 -3.34
CA SER A 439 22.32 15.59 -2.77
C SER A 439 23.80 15.53 -2.36
N GLY A 440 24.06 15.06 -1.14
CA GLY A 440 25.38 15.00 -0.51
C GLY A 440 25.96 16.32 0.03
N ALA A 441 25.26 17.46 -0.07
CA ALA A 441 25.74 18.72 0.49
C ALA A 441 25.40 18.87 1.97
N LEU A 442 26.39 19.22 2.79
CA LEU A 442 26.21 19.49 4.23
C LEU A 442 25.45 20.79 4.52
N ASN A 443 25.55 21.77 3.62
CA ASN A 443 24.93 23.09 3.78
C ASN A 443 24.14 23.47 2.52
N PRO A 444 22.96 24.09 2.68
CA PRO A 444 22.23 24.67 1.57
C PRO A 444 23.05 25.78 0.89
N LYS A 445 22.86 25.94 -0.42
CA LYS A 445 23.44 27.05 -1.20
C LYS A 445 22.33 27.95 -1.71
N ASP A 446 22.57 29.25 -1.68
CA ASP A 446 21.68 30.21 -2.32
C ASP A 446 21.68 30.02 -3.84
N LYS A 447 20.48 30.03 -4.41
CA LYS A 447 20.22 29.96 -5.83
C LYS A 447 19.33 31.12 -6.24
N ILE A 448 19.48 31.52 -7.49
CA ILE A 448 18.67 32.55 -8.13
C ILE A 448 18.11 31.97 -9.41
N LYS A 449 16.79 32.05 -9.62
CA LYS A 449 16.14 31.67 -10.88
C LYS A 449 15.16 32.76 -11.30
N SER A 450 14.93 32.94 -12.60
CA SER A 450 13.81 33.79 -13.02
C SER A 450 12.49 33.12 -12.65
N MET A 451 11.46 33.91 -12.35
CA MET A 451 10.13 33.38 -12.04
C MET A 451 9.58 32.56 -13.21
N SER A 452 9.77 33.03 -14.45
CA SER A 452 9.40 32.31 -15.69
C SER A 452 10.09 30.95 -15.89
N ARG A 453 11.16 30.67 -15.15
CA ARG A 453 11.86 29.38 -15.19
C ARG A 453 11.63 28.58 -13.92
N LEU A 454 10.94 29.13 -12.93
CA LEU A 454 10.59 28.44 -11.70
C LEU A 454 9.37 27.56 -11.99
N LYS A 455 9.38 26.35 -11.43
CA LYS A 455 8.21 25.47 -11.43
C LYS A 455 7.79 25.30 -9.98
N VAL A 456 6.49 25.40 -9.73
CA VAL A 456 5.88 25.04 -8.45
C VAL A 456 5.41 23.62 -8.57
N VAL A 457 5.87 22.74 -7.68
CA VAL A 457 5.24 21.42 -7.53
C VAL A 457 3.98 21.63 -6.72
N ASP A 458 2.83 21.59 -7.39
CA ASP A 458 1.49 21.79 -6.80
C ASP A 458 1.04 20.55 -6.03
N GLY A 459 1.47 19.37 -6.47
CA GLY A 459 1.23 18.14 -5.74
C GLY A 459 1.82 16.91 -6.40
N ILE A 460 1.75 15.79 -5.68
CA ILE A 460 2.09 14.47 -6.20
C ILE A 460 0.81 13.76 -6.62
N VAL A 461 0.86 13.09 -7.76
CA VAL A 461 -0.14 12.10 -8.14
C VAL A 461 0.43 10.73 -7.81
N TYR A 462 -0.27 10.02 -6.93
CA TYR A 462 0.13 8.70 -6.46
C TYR A 462 0.45 7.76 -7.61
N GLY A 463 1.59 7.09 -7.51
CA GLY A 463 1.72 5.80 -8.15
C GLY A 463 0.65 4.85 -7.62
N LEU A 464 -0.08 4.21 -8.51
CA LEU A 464 -1.08 3.21 -8.13
C LEU A 464 -1.01 2.05 -9.11
N VAL A 465 -0.61 0.89 -8.60
CA VAL A 465 -0.64 -0.35 -9.36
C VAL A 465 -1.88 -1.12 -8.93
N ASN A 466 -2.79 -1.32 -9.88
CA ASN A 466 -4.02 -2.07 -9.68
C ASN A 466 -3.79 -3.51 -10.13
N VAL A 467 -4.14 -4.47 -9.28
CA VAL A 467 -4.22 -5.88 -9.66
C VAL A 467 -5.66 -6.32 -9.44
N ARG A 468 -6.30 -6.82 -10.49
CA ARG A 468 -7.71 -7.22 -10.47
C ARG A 468 -7.90 -8.60 -11.06
N THR A 469 -8.80 -9.39 -10.50
CA THR A 469 -9.03 -10.75 -10.99
C THR A 469 -10.43 -11.27 -10.69
N ASP A 470 -10.97 -12.04 -11.63
CA ASP A 470 -12.19 -12.84 -11.50
C ASP A 470 -11.91 -14.28 -11.02
N GLY A 471 -10.65 -14.56 -10.67
CA GLY A 471 -10.17 -15.88 -10.26
C GLY A 471 -9.71 -16.75 -11.43
N ASN A 472 -9.78 -16.30 -12.68
CA ASN A 472 -9.17 -17.00 -13.82
C ASN A 472 -8.24 -16.08 -14.60
N LYS A 473 -8.66 -14.84 -14.84
CA LYS A 473 -7.89 -13.80 -15.51
C LYS A 473 -7.35 -12.82 -14.47
N ILE A 474 -6.10 -12.42 -14.63
CA ILE A 474 -5.47 -11.37 -13.84
C ILE A 474 -5.19 -10.19 -14.74
N LEU A 475 -5.45 -8.99 -14.24
CA LEU A 475 -5.20 -7.73 -14.90
C LEU A 475 -4.35 -6.86 -13.99
N CYS A 476 -3.21 -6.39 -14.49
CA CYS A 476 -2.36 -5.39 -13.85
C CYS A 476 -2.49 -4.06 -14.60
N ALA A 477 -2.69 -2.95 -13.89
CA ALA A 477 -2.88 -1.65 -14.51
C ALA A 477 -2.29 -0.46 -13.74
N THR A 478 -1.80 0.52 -14.48
CA THR A 478 -1.35 1.82 -14.00
C THR A 478 -2.05 2.92 -14.78
N LEU A 479 -2.30 4.08 -14.15
CA LEU A 479 -2.97 5.19 -14.80
C LEU A 479 -1.95 6.09 -15.49
N ASN A 480 -2.06 6.26 -16.80
CA ASN A 480 -1.33 7.28 -17.53
C ASN A 480 -2.09 8.62 -17.38
N GLU A 481 -1.69 9.39 -16.38
CA GLU A 481 -2.33 10.66 -16.00
C GLU A 481 -2.37 11.68 -17.16
N GLY A 482 -1.29 11.79 -17.94
CA GLY A 482 -1.21 12.74 -19.06
C GLY A 482 -2.21 12.46 -20.19
N LYS A 483 -2.71 11.23 -20.29
CA LYS A 483 -3.74 10.84 -21.28
C LYS A 483 -5.08 10.48 -20.64
N SER A 484 -5.15 10.45 -19.31
CA SER A 484 -6.28 9.95 -18.52
C SER A 484 -6.76 8.56 -18.98
N LYS A 485 -5.80 7.67 -19.26
CA LYS A 485 -6.03 6.31 -19.79
C LYS A 485 -5.26 5.27 -19.00
N TRP A 486 -5.80 4.07 -18.91
CA TRP A 486 -5.15 2.96 -18.24
C TRP A 486 -4.16 2.25 -19.16
N GLU A 487 -2.97 1.99 -18.65
CA GLU A 487 -2.03 1.05 -19.24
C GLU A 487 -2.28 -0.31 -18.60
N VAL A 488 -2.72 -1.25 -19.40
CA VAL A 488 -3.24 -2.54 -18.94
C VAL A 488 -2.41 -3.68 -19.53
N LYS A 489 -2.11 -4.68 -18.69
CA LYS A 489 -1.66 -6.00 -19.11
C LYS A 489 -2.49 -7.05 -18.41
N SER A 490 -2.93 -8.06 -19.15
CA SER A 490 -3.69 -9.18 -18.60
C SER A 490 -3.08 -10.52 -19.01
N PHE A 491 -3.28 -11.52 -18.15
CA PHE A 491 -2.82 -12.88 -18.36
C PHE A 491 -3.72 -13.85 -17.61
N THR A 492 -3.65 -15.13 -17.98
CA THR A 492 -4.43 -16.19 -17.32
C THR A 492 -3.67 -16.68 -16.10
N SER A 493 -4.37 -16.87 -14.99
CA SER A 493 -3.84 -17.48 -13.78
C SER A 493 -3.38 -18.92 -14.03
N ARG A 494 -2.35 -19.35 -13.30
CA ARG A 494 -1.63 -20.60 -13.56
C ARG A 494 -2.00 -21.75 -12.62
N PHE A 495 -2.67 -21.49 -11.51
CA PHE A 495 -2.95 -22.50 -10.48
C PHE A 495 -4.25 -23.25 -10.69
#